data_AF-A9P174-F1
#
_entry.id   AF-A9P174-F1
#
_cell.length_a   1.000
_cell.length_b   1.000
_cell.length_c   1.000
_cell.angle_alpha   90.00
_cell.angle_beta   90.00
_cell.angle_gamma   90.00
#
_symmetry.space_group_name_H-M   'P 1'
#
loop_
_entity.id
_entity.type
_entity.pdbx_description
1 polymer ?
#
loop_
_entity_poly.entity_id
_entity_poly.type
_entity_poly.pdbx_seq_one_letter_code
_entity_poly.pdbx_strand_id
1 'polypeptide(L)'
;MATAESTIQKFSTVHVDEADDSQGWASPPLEKNLGLLSTRQIELARMLIEEAQQHLFAHWAEPGIDDEKKKSFFDQVEKLDASYPGGLRSYIHNARQLLTDSKAGKNPFDGFTPSVPAGEVLSFGDENFIKFEEAGIKEACDAAFVLVAGGLGERLGYGGIKLALPSETTTGTCFLQVNVESILALQEASCKQNEGKGGMLGGH
;
A
#
# COMPACT_ATOMS: atom_id res chain seq x y z
N MET A 1 23.80 -25.02 -24.35
CA MET A 1 23.22 -23.80 -24.96
C MET A 1 21.91 -24.20 -25.62
N ALA A 2 20.80 -24.08 -24.87
CA ALA A 2 19.46 -24.21 -25.45
C ALA A 2 19.09 -22.83 -26.03
N THR A 3 18.80 -22.77 -27.33
CA THR A 3 18.39 -21.53 -28.00
C THR A 3 16.98 -21.13 -27.57
N ALA A 4 16.68 -19.84 -27.56
CA ALA A 4 15.38 -19.30 -27.18
C ALA A 4 14.20 -19.94 -27.96
N GLU A 5 14.44 -20.37 -29.20
CA GLU A 5 13.50 -21.12 -30.04
C GLU A 5 13.06 -22.46 -29.41
N SER A 6 13.98 -23.18 -28.75
CA SER A 6 13.68 -24.46 -28.11
C SER A 6 12.79 -24.31 -26.87
N THR A 7 12.89 -23.17 -26.18
CA THR A 7 12.04 -22.85 -25.02
C THR A 7 10.63 -22.49 -25.49
N ILE A 8 10.50 -21.69 -26.55
CA ILE A 8 9.19 -21.29 -27.13
C ILE A 8 8.39 -22.52 -27.56
N GLN A 9 9.04 -23.51 -28.16
CA GLN A 9 8.38 -24.73 -28.65
C GLN A 9 7.92 -25.68 -27.52
N LYS A 10 8.41 -25.50 -26.30
CA LYS A 10 8.08 -26.37 -25.15
C LYS A 10 6.84 -25.92 -24.37
N PHE A 11 6.36 -24.69 -24.60
CA PHE A 11 5.23 -24.09 -23.88
C PHE A 11 3.90 -24.10 -24.65
N SER A 12 3.89 -24.62 -25.88
CA SER A 12 2.69 -24.74 -26.74
C SER A 12 1.79 -25.92 -26.40
N THR A 13 2.09 -26.71 -25.37
CA THR A 13 1.29 -27.90 -25.00
C THR A 13 0.69 -27.74 -23.59
N VAL A 14 -0.33 -26.89 -23.47
CA VAL A 14 -1.30 -26.95 -22.36
C VAL A 14 -2.69 -26.82 -22.95
N HIS A 15 -3.48 -27.87 -22.78
CA HIS A 15 -4.84 -28.04 -23.30
C HIS A 15 -5.78 -26.97 -22.72
N VAL A 16 -6.39 -26.17 -23.58
CA VAL A 16 -7.51 -25.28 -23.27
C VAL A 16 -8.60 -25.60 -24.29
N ASP A 17 -9.83 -25.79 -23.80
CA ASP A 17 -10.99 -26.19 -24.59
C ASP A 17 -11.26 -25.23 -25.77
N GLU A 18 -11.60 -25.85 -26.89
CA GLU A 18 -11.94 -25.34 -28.23
C GLU A 18 -12.18 -23.82 -28.38
N ALA A 19 -11.12 -23.09 -28.73
CA ALA A 19 -11.20 -21.82 -29.45
C ALA A 19 -10.12 -21.79 -30.55
N ASP A 20 -10.55 -21.47 -31.77
CA ASP A 20 -9.78 -21.22 -33.00
C ASP A 20 -8.25 -21.10 -32.84
N ASP A 21 -7.57 -22.24 -33.04
CA ASP A 21 -6.13 -22.48 -32.81
C ASP A 21 -5.21 -21.83 -33.88
N SER A 22 -5.69 -20.81 -34.59
CA SER A 22 -4.98 -20.15 -35.68
C SER A 22 -4.43 -18.76 -35.32
N GLN A 23 -4.78 -18.22 -34.16
CA GLN A 23 -4.34 -16.91 -33.68
C GLN A 23 -3.51 -17.09 -32.38
N GLY A 24 -2.22 -16.79 -32.41
CA GLY A 24 -1.35 -16.87 -31.23
C GLY A 24 -1.90 -16.10 -30.03
N TRP A 25 -1.59 -16.56 -28.80
CA TRP A 25 -2.12 -15.96 -27.56
C TRP A 25 -1.73 -14.48 -27.37
N ALA A 26 -0.67 -14.02 -28.04
CA ALA A 26 -0.15 -12.66 -27.95
C ALA A 26 -0.64 -11.81 -29.13
N SER A 27 -0.88 -10.52 -28.89
CA SER A 27 -1.12 -9.56 -29.97
C SER A 27 0.12 -9.43 -30.87
N PRO A 28 -0.02 -9.16 -32.19
CA PRO A 28 1.13 -9.08 -33.09
C PRO A 28 2.26 -8.14 -32.64
N PRO A 29 2.00 -6.95 -32.07
CA PRO A 29 3.07 -6.09 -31.55
C PRO A 29 3.83 -6.69 -30.36
N LEU A 30 3.13 -7.38 -29.45
CA LEU A 30 3.74 -8.06 -28.31
C LEU A 30 4.59 -9.24 -28.77
N GLU A 31 4.05 -10.05 -29.69
CA GLU A 31 4.71 -11.27 -30.20
C GLU A 31 6.10 -10.97 -30.77
N LYS A 32 6.20 -9.90 -31.58
CA LYS A 32 7.48 -9.43 -32.14
C LYS A 32 8.50 -9.03 -31.08
N ASN A 33 8.05 -8.58 -29.91
CA ASN A 33 8.90 -8.07 -28.83
C ASN A 33 9.16 -9.09 -27.72
N LEU A 34 8.64 -10.32 -27.79
CA LEU A 34 8.82 -11.35 -26.75
C LEU A 34 10.29 -11.67 -26.47
N GLY A 35 11.17 -11.55 -27.48
CA GLY A 35 12.61 -11.78 -27.32
C GLY A 35 13.32 -10.79 -26.39
N LEU A 36 12.67 -9.66 -26.06
CA LEU A 36 13.18 -8.67 -25.10
C LEU A 36 12.87 -9.03 -23.64
N LEU A 37 11.92 -9.94 -23.42
CA LEU A 37 11.32 -10.20 -22.12
C LEU A 37 11.91 -11.45 -21.47
N SER A 38 11.97 -11.44 -20.14
CA SER A 38 12.30 -12.65 -19.36
C SER A 38 11.13 -13.65 -19.40
N THR A 39 11.38 -14.92 -19.06
CA THR A 39 10.31 -15.92 -18.91
C THR A 39 9.21 -15.45 -17.96
N ARG A 40 9.59 -14.82 -16.83
CA ARG A 40 8.63 -14.27 -15.86
C ARG A 40 7.79 -13.15 -16.46
N GLN A 41 8.41 -12.25 -17.23
CA GLN A 41 7.70 -11.16 -17.90
C GLN A 41 6.74 -11.67 -18.97
N ILE A 42 7.10 -12.75 -19.68
CA ILE A 42 6.21 -13.40 -20.65
C ILE A 42 4.99 -14.02 -19.95
N GLU A 43 5.16 -14.68 -18.80
CA GLU A 43 4.05 -15.19 -17.99
C GLU A 43 3.12 -14.06 -17.53
N LEU A 44 3.68 -12.93 -17.09
CA LEU A 44 2.91 -11.76 -16.68
C LEU A 44 2.18 -11.12 -17.86
N ALA A 45 2.81 -11.06 -19.04
CA ALA A 45 2.16 -10.60 -20.26
C ALA A 45 0.96 -11.48 -20.60
N ARG A 46 1.10 -12.80 -20.50
CA ARG A 46 0.01 -13.76 -20.70
C ARG A 46 -1.12 -13.57 -19.70
N MET A 47 -0.80 -13.42 -18.42
CA MET A 47 -1.80 -13.11 -17.40
C MET A 47 -2.55 -11.82 -17.73
N LEU A 48 -1.86 -10.76 -18.17
CA LEU A 48 -2.50 -9.51 -18.58
C LEU A 48 -3.44 -9.69 -19.79
N ILE A 49 -3.06 -10.51 -20.79
CA ILE A 49 -3.95 -10.84 -21.91
C ILE A 49 -5.18 -11.61 -21.43
N GLU A 50 -4.99 -12.65 -20.61
CA GLU A 50 -6.09 -13.44 -20.03
C GLU A 50 -7.05 -12.56 -19.20
N GLU A 51 -6.51 -11.51 -18.55
CA GLU A 51 -7.28 -10.50 -17.81
C GLU A 51 -7.83 -9.36 -18.69
N ALA A 52 -7.89 -9.56 -20.02
CA ALA A 52 -8.41 -8.63 -21.01
C ALA A 52 -7.69 -7.25 -21.03
N GLN A 53 -6.39 -7.23 -20.73
CA GLN A 53 -5.54 -6.03 -20.74
C GLN A 53 -4.67 -5.91 -22.02
N GLN A 54 -5.08 -6.53 -23.12
CA GLN A 54 -4.32 -6.50 -24.39
C GLN A 54 -4.05 -5.10 -24.95
N HIS A 55 -4.85 -4.11 -24.57
CA HIS A 55 -4.67 -2.72 -24.96
C HIS A 55 -3.32 -2.12 -24.51
N LEU A 56 -2.70 -2.68 -23.46
CA LEU A 56 -1.38 -2.27 -22.97
C LEU A 56 -0.28 -2.50 -24.02
N PHE A 57 -0.51 -3.42 -24.96
CA PHE A 57 0.48 -3.82 -25.97
C PHE A 57 0.13 -3.37 -27.39
N ALA A 58 -1.09 -2.85 -27.61
CA ALA A 58 -1.65 -2.60 -28.94
C ALA A 58 -0.81 -1.65 -29.82
N HIS A 59 -0.02 -0.77 -29.21
CA HIS A 59 0.77 0.27 -29.88
C HIS A 59 2.27 0.14 -29.62
N TRP A 60 2.74 -1.06 -29.29
CA TRP A 60 4.18 -1.29 -29.13
C TRP A 60 4.90 -1.14 -30.46
N ALA A 61 6.01 -0.39 -30.43
CA ALA A 61 6.87 -0.23 -31.58
C ALA A 61 7.60 -1.54 -31.93
N GLU A 62 8.12 -1.62 -33.15
CA GLU A 62 8.95 -2.74 -33.60
C GLU A 62 10.18 -2.94 -32.67
N PRO A 63 10.76 -4.14 -32.62
CA PRO A 63 11.98 -4.41 -31.87
C PRO A 63 13.12 -3.47 -32.27
N GLY A 64 13.92 -3.03 -31.29
CA GLY A 64 14.98 -2.03 -31.46
C GLY A 64 14.51 -0.58 -31.26
N ILE A 65 13.20 -0.33 -31.19
CA ILE A 65 12.64 1.01 -30.94
C ILE A 65 11.99 1.03 -29.55
N ASP A 66 12.41 1.96 -28.69
CA ASP A 66 11.87 2.13 -27.33
C ASP A 66 11.97 0.87 -26.43
N ASP A 67 12.90 -0.04 -26.74
CA ASP A 67 13.04 -1.31 -26.02
C ASP A 67 13.29 -1.12 -24.51
N GLU A 68 14.05 -0.10 -24.12
CA GLU A 68 14.28 0.24 -22.70
C GLU A 68 12.99 0.68 -22.00
N LYS A 69 12.06 1.34 -22.71
CA LYS A 69 10.73 1.66 -22.15
C LYS A 69 9.88 0.41 -21.99
N LYS A 70 9.94 -0.53 -22.94
CA LYS A 70 9.22 -1.82 -22.85
C LYS A 70 9.73 -2.67 -21.68
N LYS A 71 11.05 -2.70 -21.46
CA LYS A 71 11.68 -3.34 -20.29
C LYS A 71 11.24 -2.67 -18.99
N SER A 72 11.38 -1.34 -18.91
CA SER A 72 10.97 -0.57 -17.73
C SER A 72 9.48 -0.73 -17.41
N PHE A 73 8.63 -0.85 -18.42
CA PHE A 73 7.23 -1.18 -18.22
C PHE A 73 7.06 -2.54 -17.52
N PHE A 74 7.74 -3.59 -17.98
CA PHE A 74 7.64 -4.90 -17.36
C PHE A 74 8.31 -4.99 -15.98
N ASP A 75 9.36 -4.20 -15.72
CA ASP A 75 9.91 -4.05 -14.37
C ASP A 75 8.86 -3.48 -13.40
N GLN A 76 8.04 -2.53 -13.88
CA GLN A 76 6.92 -2.00 -13.10
C GLN A 76 5.82 -3.04 -12.91
N VAL A 77 5.48 -3.82 -13.94
CA VAL A 77 4.48 -4.90 -13.85
C VAL A 77 4.91 -5.95 -12.84
N GLU A 78 6.16 -6.41 -12.88
CA GLU A 78 6.72 -7.36 -11.90
C GLU A 78 6.67 -6.81 -10.48
N LYS A 79 7.08 -5.55 -10.29
CA LYS A 79 7.03 -4.90 -8.97
C LYS A 79 5.62 -4.81 -8.42
N LEU A 80 4.65 -4.44 -9.25
CA LEU A 80 3.24 -4.35 -8.85
C LEU A 80 2.66 -5.72 -8.50
N ASP A 81 2.95 -6.73 -9.30
CA ASP A 81 2.52 -8.11 -9.05
C ASP A 81 3.09 -8.65 -7.74
N ALA A 82 4.35 -8.34 -7.42
CA ALA A 82 4.97 -8.76 -6.17
C ALA A 82 4.47 -7.97 -4.93
N SER A 83 4.03 -6.72 -5.12
CA SER A 83 3.66 -5.83 -4.01
C SER A 83 2.20 -5.96 -3.55
N TYR A 84 1.34 -6.56 -4.37
CA TYR A 84 -0.09 -6.71 -4.05
C TYR A 84 -0.39 -8.14 -3.59
N PRO A 85 -1.11 -8.35 -2.46
CA PRO A 85 -1.52 -9.68 -2.03
C PRO A 85 -2.32 -10.42 -3.12
N GLY A 86 -1.80 -11.55 -3.59
CA GLY A 86 -2.40 -12.33 -4.69
C GLY A 86 -2.11 -11.79 -6.10
N GLY A 87 -1.20 -10.81 -6.23
CA GLY A 87 -0.71 -10.28 -7.49
C GLY A 87 -1.70 -9.43 -8.27
N LEU A 88 -1.28 -9.05 -9.48
CA LEU A 88 -2.07 -8.19 -10.37
C LEU A 88 -3.39 -8.84 -10.78
N ARG A 89 -3.43 -10.17 -10.92
CA ARG A 89 -4.69 -10.89 -11.18
C ARG A 89 -5.73 -10.62 -10.10
N SER A 90 -5.32 -10.75 -8.83
CA SER A 90 -6.20 -10.46 -7.69
C SER A 90 -6.60 -8.99 -7.65
N TYR A 91 -5.67 -8.08 -7.96
CA TYR A 91 -5.97 -6.64 -8.07
C TYR A 91 -7.09 -6.36 -9.08
N ILE A 92 -6.99 -6.93 -10.29
CA ILE A 92 -7.99 -6.74 -11.36
C ILE A 92 -9.34 -7.34 -10.96
N HIS A 93 -9.34 -8.55 -10.41
CA HIS A 93 -10.56 -9.21 -9.93
C HIS A 93 -11.25 -8.41 -8.83
N ASN A 94 -10.49 -7.95 -7.83
CA ASN A 94 -11.01 -7.13 -6.75
C ASN A 94 -11.61 -5.82 -7.27
N ALA A 95 -10.94 -5.15 -8.22
CA ALA A 95 -11.46 -3.94 -8.83
C ALA A 95 -12.80 -4.17 -9.56
N ARG A 96 -12.90 -5.26 -10.35
CA ARG A 96 -14.17 -5.64 -11.03
C ARG A 96 -15.29 -5.91 -10.03
N GLN A 97 -14.98 -6.61 -8.94
CA GLN A 97 -15.93 -6.90 -7.88
C GLN A 97 -16.40 -5.62 -7.18
N LEU A 98 -15.48 -4.73 -6.78
CA LEU A 98 -15.78 -3.44 -6.15
C LEU A 98 -16.67 -2.56 -7.04
N LEU A 99 -16.39 -2.51 -8.36
CA LEU A 99 -17.24 -1.79 -9.31
C LEU A 99 -18.65 -2.39 -9.42
N THR A 100 -18.74 -3.72 -9.42
CA THR A 100 -20.02 -4.44 -9.45
C THR A 100 -20.84 -4.17 -8.19
N ASP A 101 -20.21 -4.26 -7.02
CA ASP A 101 -20.86 -4.04 -5.72
C ASP A 101 -21.27 -2.59 -5.52
N SER A 102 -20.42 -1.64 -5.96
CA SER A 102 -20.74 -0.21 -5.98
C SER A 102 -21.95 0.09 -6.86
N LYS A 103 -22.00 -0.48 -8.08
CA LYS A 103 -23.16 -0.36 -8.98
C LYS A 103 -24.44 -0.95 -8.36
N ALA A 104 -24.31 -2.04 -7.62
CA ALA A 104 -25.43 -2.70 -6.93
C ALA A 104 -25.84 -1.99 -5.62
N GLY A 105 -25.12 -0.93 -5.21
CA GLY A 105 -25.38 -0.23 -3.95
C GLY A 105 -25.15 -1.09 -2.71
N LYS A 106 -24.34 -2.15 -2.81
CA LYS A 106 -24.06 -3.00 -1.66
C LYS A 106 -23.28 -2.21 -0.61
N ASN A 107 -23.85 -2.09 0.57
CA ASN A 107 -23.15 -1.55 1.73
C ASN A 107 -22.52 -2.72 2.50
N PRO A 108 -21.17 -2.81 2.61
CA PRO A 108 -20.54 -3.87 3.41
C PRO A 108 -20.86 -3.77 4.91
N PHE A 109 -21.41 -2.64 5.35
CA PHE A 109 -21.83 -2.39 6.72
C PHE A 109 -23.35 -2.48 6.91
N ASP A 110 -24.10 -3.03 5.94
CA ASP A 110 -25.53 -3.24 6.13
C ASP A 110 -25.79 -4.20 7.31
N GLY A 111 -26.76 -3.87 8.16
CA GLY A 111 -27.02 -4.58 9.42
C GLY A 111 -26.08 -4.22 10.59
N PHE A 112 -25.02 -3.43 10.38
CA PHE A 112 -24.22 -2.89 11.47
C PHE A 112 -24.80 -1.57 11.96
N THR A 113 -25.01 -1.45 13.27
CA THR A 113 -25.41 -0.20 13.90
C THR A 113 -24.21 0.40 14.62
N PRO A 114 -23.75 1.61 14.26
CA PRO A 114 -22.68 2.26 15.00
C PRO A 114 -23.15 2.55 16.42
N SER A 115 -22.36 2.14 17.41
CA SER A 115 -22.58 2.48 18.81
C SER A 115 -21.46 3.40 19.28
N VAL A 116 -21.81 4.46 19.99
CA VAL A 116 -20.82 5.26 20.71
C VAL A 116 -20.28 4.39 21.86
N PRO A 117 -18.95 4.18 21.95
CA PRO A 117 -18.37 3.46 23.08
C PRO A 117 -18.74 4.13 24.41
N ALA A 118 -18.93 3.34 25.47
CA ALA A 118 -19.02 3.89 26.81
C ALA A 118 -17.69 4.59 27.14
N GLY A 119 -17.76 5.86 27.52
CA GLY A 119 -16.60 6.67 27.89
C GLY A 119 -16.97 7.70 28.95
N GLU A 120 -15.94 8.30 29.53
CA GLU A 120 -16.09 9.33 30.55
C GLU A 120 -15.70 10.69 29.97
N VAL A 121 -16.48 11.74 30.28
CA VAL A 121 -16.09 13.12 30.00
C VAL A 121 -15.33 13.63 31.22
N LEU A 122 -14.02 13.79 31.07
CA LEU A 122 -13.14 14.30 32.12
C LEU A 122 -13.07 15.83 32.03
N SER A 123 -13.17 16.52 33.17
CA SER A 123 -12.94 17.96 33.22
C SER A 123 -11.48 18.22 33.55
N PHE A 124 -10.84 19.12 32.80
CA PHE A 124 -9.43 19.44 33.03
C PHE A 124 -9.19 19.84 34.49
N GLY A 125 -8.21 19.17 35.12
CA GLY A 125 -7.79 19.43 36.49
C GLY A 125 -8.64 18.79 37.60
N ASP A 126 -9.68 18.02 37.26
CA ASP A 126 -10.40 17.23 38.27
C ASP A 126 -9.58 16.00 38.73
N GLU A 127 -10.03 15.35 39.81
CA GLU A 127 -9.33 14.20 40.39
C GLU A 127 -9.23 13.02 39.41
N ASN A 128 -10.26 12.79 38.59
CA ASN A 128 -10.26 11.71 37.62
C ASN A 128 -9.33 12.02 36.45
N PHE A 129 -9.29 13.26 35.98
CA PHE A 129 -8.36 13.75 34.96
C PHE A 129 -6.91 13.52 35.40
N ILE A 130 -6.54 13.97 36.60
CA ILE A 130 -5.18 13.79 37.12
C ILE A 130 -4.86 12.29 37.25
N LYS A 131 -5.78 11.52 37.82
CA LYS A 131 -5.61 10.07 37.99
C LYS A 131 -5.36 9.36 36.65
N PHE A 132 -6.12 9.71 35.60
CA PHE A 132 -5.97 9.08 34.29
C PHE A 132 -4.74 9.57 33.52
N GLU A 133 -4.35 10.84 33.65
CA GLU A 133 -3.07 11.35 33.14
C GLU A 133 -1.89 10.61 33.75
N GLU A 134 -1.85 10.45 35.07
CA GLU A 134 -0.80 9.70 35.75
C GLU A 134 -0.75 8.22 35.35
N ALA A 135 -1.90 7.62 35.05
CA ALA A 135 -1.96 6.25 34.54
C ALA A 135 -1.42 6.20 33.10
N GLY A 136 -1.86 7.10 32.23
CA GLY A 136 -1.45 7.16 30.83
C GLY A 136 0.05 7.40 30.65
N ILE A 137 0.64 8.30 31.44
CA ILE A 137 2.10 8.54 31.42
C ILE A 137 2.88 7.27 31.75
N LYS A 138 2.40 6.43 32.68
CA LYS A 138 3.07 5.16 33.02
C LYS A 138 3.04 4.17 31.87
N GLU A 139 1.91 4.08 31.17
CA GLU A 139 1.73 3.16 30.04
C GLU A 139 2.45 3.64 28.77
N ALA A 140 2.82 4.92 28.68
CA ALA A 140 3.44 5.49 27.49
C ALA A 140 4.79 4.83 27.10
N CYS A 141 5.51 4.20 28.04
CA CYS A 141 6.75 3.47 27.74
C CYS A 141 6.52 2.21 26.90
N ASP A 142 5.32 1.64 26.96
CA ASP A 142 4.92 0.45 26.22
C ASP A 142 4.00 0.79 25.02
N ALA A 143 3.86 2.08 24.71
CA ALA A 143 3.03 2.56 23.62
C ALA A 143 3.81 2.71 22.30
N ALA A 144 3.17 2.34 21.19
CA ALA A 144 3.63 2.65 19.85
C ALA A 144 2.78 3.76 19.24
N PHE A 145 3.43 4.77 18.67
CA PHE A 145 2.77 5.89 17.98
C PHE A 145 2.86 5.69 16.47
N VAL A 146 1.71 5.73 15.79
CA VAL A 146 1.64 5.61 14.32
C VAL A 146 1.05 6.88 13.75
N LEU A 147 1.83 7.59 12.93
CA LEU A 147 1.39 8.79 12.22
C LEU A 147 1.15 8.46 10.74
N VAL A 148 -0.12 8.45 10.32
CA VAL A 148 -0.50 8.20 8.93
C VAL A 148 -0.33 9.48 8.11
N ALA A 149 0.85 9.64 7.51
CA ALA A 149 1.27 10.84 6.79
C ALA A 149 0.99 10.81 5.28
N GLY A 150 -0.13 10.21 4.86
CA GLY A 150 -0.47 10.04 3.44
C GLY A 150 -1.03 11.30 2.79
N GLY A 151 -0.47 11.68 1.64
CA GLY A 151 -1.03 12.68 0.72
C GLY A 151 -0.46 14.10 0.85
N LEU A 152 -0.56 14.83 -0.26
CA LEU A 152 -0.12 16.22 -0.35
C LEU A 152 -1.20 17.20 0.12
N GLY A 153 -0.77 18.42 0.44
CA GLY A 153 -1.64 19.53 0.86
C GLY A 153 -2.37 20.23 -0.29
N GLU A 154 -2.43 19.65 -1.50
CA GLU A 154 -2.88 20.34 -2.71
C GLU A 154 -4.31 20.88 -2.60
N ARG A 155 -5.22 20.12 -1.97
CA ARG A 155 -6.60 20.57 -1.70
C ARG A 155 -6.68 21.78 -0.77
N LEU A 156 -5.63 22.01 0.01
CA LEU A 156 -5.49 23.17 0.90
C LEU A 156 -4.71 24.32 0.22
N GLY A 157 -4.33 24.18 -1.05
CA GLY A 157 -3.47 25.13 -1.75
C GLY A 157 -1.99 25.06 -1.34
N TYR A 158 -1.56 23.95 -0.71
CA TYR A 158 -0.19 23.77 -0.24
C TYR A 158 0.53 22.67 -1.01
N GLY A 159 1.66 23.01 -1.66
CA GLY A 159 2.41 22.08 -2.51
C GLY A 159 3.26 21.03 -1.77
N GLY A 160 3.37 21.13 -0.44
CA GLY A 160 4.14 20.19 0.38
C GLY A 160 3.29 19.10 1.04
N ILE A 161 3.94 18.29 1.87
CA ILE A 161 3.26 17.32 2.74
C ILE A 161 2.46 18.05 3.83
N LYS A 162 1.28 17.54 4.18
CA LYS A 162 0.41 18.21 5.18
C LYS A 162 1.08 18.42 6.52
N LEU A 163 1.99 17.52 6.92
CA LEU A 163 2.69 17.61 8.19
C LEU A 163 3.71 18.76 8.26
N ALA A 164 4.09 19.33 7.11
CA ALA A 164 4.94 20.51 7.03
C ALA A 164 4.14 21.82 7.15
N LEU A 165 2.81 21.76 7.19
CA LEU A 165 1.99 22.93 7.50
C LEU A 165 2.26 23.38 8.94
N PRO A 166 2.31 24.69 9.19
CA PRO A 166 2.36 25.22 10.54
C PRO A 166 1.09 24.84 11.30
N SER A 167 1.26 24.33 12.52
CA SER A 167 0.15 24.02 13.43
C SER A 167 -0.50 25.29 13.99
N GLU A 168 0.30 26.36 14.10
CA GLU A 168 -0.08 27.69 14.52
C GLU A 168 0.86 28.71 13.85
N THR A 169 0.48 29.99 13.83
CA THR A 169 1.23 31.01 13.07
C THR A 169 2.20 31.83 13.91
N THR A 170 2.19 31.70 15.24
CA THR A 170 3.04 32.47 16.14
C THR A 170 4.47 31.95 16.14
N THR A 171 4.68 30.63 16.21
CA THR A 171 6.02 30.01 16.17
C THR A 171 6.32 29.41 14.80
N GLY A 172 5.28 29.09 14.01
CA GLY A 172 5.43 28.45 12.71
C GLY A 172 5.79 26.96 12.83
N THR A 173 5.71 26.39 14.03
CA THR A 173 6.02 24.99 14.30
C THR A 173 5.09 24.09 13.50
N CYS A 174 5.65 23.18 12.70
CA CYS A 174 4.86 22.31 11.85
C CYS A 174 4.22 21.16 12.64
N PHE A 175 3.14 20.58 12.12
CA PHE A 175 2.48 19.44 12.77
C PHE A 175 3.43 18.27 13.03
N LEU A 176 4.40 18.01 12.13
CA LEU A 176 5.39 16.96 12.35
C LEU A 176 6.19 17.23 13.64
N GLN A 177 6.67 18.46 13.81
CA GLN A 177 7.45 18.85 14.98
C GLN A 177 6.61 18.76 16.26
N VAL A 178 5.37 19.27 16.26
CA VAL A 178 4.47 19.16 17.44
C VAL A 178 4.29 17.70 17.86
N ASN A 179 4.05 16.78 16.92
CA ASN A 179 3.86 15.38 17.24
C ASN A 179 5.14 14.75 17.83
N VAL A 180 6.29 14.99 17.19
CA VAL A 180 7.58 14.44 17.65
C VAL A 180 7.94 14.99 19.05
N GLU A 181 7.81 16.29 19.26
CA GLU A 181 8.09 16.90 20.57
C GLU A 181 7.13 16.42 21.65
N SER A 182 5.85 16.21 21.33
CA SER A 182 4.87 15.64 22.27
C SER A 182 5.24 14.20 22.65
N ILE A 183 5.65 13.37 21.69
CA ILE A 183 6.08 11.98 21.96
C ILE A 183 7.35 11.97 22.82
N LEU A 184 8.32 12.84 22.53
CA LEU A 184 9.54 12.96 23.34
C LEU A 184 9.24 13.43 24.77
N ALA A 185 8.34 14.39 24.94
CA ALA A 185 7.91 14.86 26.26
C ALA A 185 7.20 13.74 27.04
N LEU A 186 6.33 12.95 26.39
CA LEU A 186 5.68 11.78 26.98
C LEU A 186 6.71 10.71 27.39
N GLN A 187 7.68 10.43 26.53
CA GLN A 187 8.75 9.49 26.83
C GLN A 187 9.57 9.94 28.04
N GLU A 188 9.97 11.22 28.09
CA GLU A 188 10.71 11.77 29.22
C GLU A 188 9.90 11.68 30.53
N ALA A 189 8.61 12.04 30.49
CA ALA A 189 7.74 11.97 31.65
C ALA A 189 7.55 10.53 32.15
N SER A 190 7.35 9.58 31.22
CA SER A 190 7.16 8.16 31.51
C SER A 190 8.42 7.54 32.14
N CYS A 191 9.59 7.78 31.55
CA CYS A 191 10.87 7.27 32.07
C CYS A 191 11.14 7.76 33.50
N LYS A 192 10.95 9.05 33.79
CA LYS A 192 11.15 9.61 35.13
C LYS A 192 10.25 8.96 36.18
N GLN A 193 9.00 8.63 35.84
CA GLN A 193 8.09 7.96 36.78
C GLN A 193 8.45 6.49 37.01
N ASN A 194 9.05 5.82 36.03
CA ASN A 194 9.46 4.42 36.14
C ASN A 194 10.80 4.25 36.88
N GLU A 195 11.75 5.19 36.74
CA GLU A 195 13.00 5.20 37.52
C GLU A 195 12.75 5.27 39.04
N GLY A 196 11.69 5.98 39.47
CA GLY A 196 11.27 6.05 40.87
C GLY A 196 10.76 4.72 41.46
N LYS A 197 10.44 3.72 40.64
CA LYS A 197 9.97 2.39 41.08
C LYS A 197 11.07 1.32 41.08
N GLY A 198 12.12 1.48 40.27
CA GLY A 198 13.22 0.50 40.14
C GLY A 198 14.22 0.50 41.29
N GLY A 199 14.26 1.55 42.13
CA GLY A 199 15.22 1.70 43.23
C GLY A 199 14.88 0.97 44.54
N MET A 200 13.74 0.27 44.63
CA MET A 200 13.22 -0.26 45.90
C MET A 200 13.13 -1.79 45.99
N LEU A 201 13.86 -2.54 45.15
CA LEU A 201 13.83 -4.02 45.16
C LEU A 201 15.21 -4.69 45.34
N GLY A 202 16.22 -3.98 45.84
CA GLY A 202 17.55 -4.54 46.12
C GLY A 202 17.91 -4.48 47.60
N GLY A 203 17.35 -5.35 48.43
CA GLY A 203 17.69 -5.41 49.85
C GLY A 203 16.96 -6.48 50.64
N HIS A 204 17.25 -7.76 50.36
CA HIS A 204 17.14 -8.86 51.32
C HIS A 204 18.26 -9.87 51.08
#